data_AF-A0AAU7NWW0-F1
#
_entry.id   AF-A0AAU7NWW0-F1
#
_cell.length_a   1.000
_cell.length_b   1.000
_cell.length_c   1.000
_cell.angle_alpha   90.00
_cell.angle_beta   90.00
_cell.angle_gamma   90.00
#
_symmetry.space_group_name_H-M   'P 1'
#
loop_
_entity.id
_entity.type
_entity.pdbx_description
1 polymer ?
#
loop_
_entity_poly.entity_id
_entity_poly.type
_entity_poly.pdbx_seq_one_letter_code
_entity_poly.pdbx_strand_id
1 'polypeptide(L)'
;MVEKDSYLLELARYIVLNPVRAQMVRNAKQWPWSSYRATAGYADKPPCLTTDWILAEFSESKKQAQRRYCDFVDAGKRQPSPWQQLKNQIYLGNDDFINAVQGK
;
A
#
# COMPACT_ATOMS: atom_id res chain seq x y z
N MET A 1 -17.48 1.25 -11.58
CA MET A 1 -16.95 1.88 -10.34
C MET A 1 -15.96 0.98 -9.60
N VAL A 2 -16.08 -0.35 -9.66
CA VAL A 2 -15.23 -1.33 -8.93
C VAL A 2 -13.72 -1.28 -9.25
N GLU A 3 -13.31 -0.88 -10.46
CA GLU A 3 -11.89 -0.88 -10.85
C GLU A 3 -11.06 0.20 -10.16
N LYS A 4 -11.67 1.32 -9.79
CA LYS A 4 -10.96 2.44 -9.17
C LYS A 4 -10.61 2.12 -7.71
N ASP A 5 -11.52 1.47 -7.00
CA ASP A 5 -11.36 1.15 -5.58
C ASP A 5 -10.35 0.01 -5.40
N SER A 6 -10.37 -1.00 -6.29
CA SER A 6 -9.36 -2.06 -6.30
C SER A 6 -7.97 -1.51 -6.61
N TYR A 7 -7.84 -0.59 -7.56
CA TYR A 7 -6.56 0.06 -7.87
C TYR A 7 -6.00 0.85 -6.67
N LEU A 8 -6.84 1.61 -5.96
CA LEU A 8 -6.41 2.38 -4.80
C LEU A 8 -5.94 1.48 -3.65
N LEU A 9 -6.61 0.36 -3.41
CA LEU A 9 -6.17 -0.63 -2.43
C LEU A 9 -4.83 -1.26 -2.80
N GLU A 10 -4.65 -1.57 -4.08
CA GLU A 10 -3.39 -2.11 -4.61
C GLU A 10 -2.22 -1.14 -4.45
N LEU A 11 -2.46 0.14 -4.75
CA LEU A 11 -1.47 1.20 -4.55
C LEU A 11 -1.15 1.40 -3.06
N ALA A 12 -2.17 1.42 -2.20
CA ALA A 12 -1.97 1.53 -0.75
C ALA A 12 -1.14 0.36 -0.21
N ARG A 13 -1.42 -0.87 -0.68
CA ARG A 13 -0.64 -2.06 -0.36
C ARG A 13 0.80 -1.95 -0.82
N TYR A 14 1.03 -1.44 -2.02
CA TYR A 14 2.38 -1.23 -2.55
C TYR A 14 3.19 -0.29 -1.65
N ILE A 15 2.65 0.88 -1.29
CA ILE A 15 3.33 1.86 -0.43
C ILE A 15 3.77 1.22 0.89
N VAL A 16 2.87 0.47 1.51
CA VAL A 16 3.14 -0.22 2.79
C VAL A 16 4.20 -1.32 2.65
N LEU A 17 4.27 -1.99 1.50
CA LEU A 17 5.23 -3.06 1.24
C LEU A 17 6.57 -2.57 0.69
N ASN A 18 6.72 -1.31 0.32
CA ASN A 18 7.98 -0.79 -0.24
C ASN A 18 9.21 -1.07 0.62
N PRO A 19 9.18 -0.86 1.96
CA PRO A 19 10.31 -1.20 2.82
C PRO A 19 10.66 -2.70 2.82
N VAL A 20 9.67 -3.57 2.61
CA VAL A 20 9.87 -5.02 2.49
C VAL A 20 10.48 -5.36 1.13
N ARG A 21 9.98 -4.75 0.06
CA ARG A 21 10.49 -4.93 -1.31
C ARG A 21 11.93 -4.43 -1.45
N ALA A 22 12.25 -3.32 -0.81
CA ALA A 22 13.60 -2.76 -0.71
C ALA A 22 14.51 -3.53 0.27
N GLN A 23 14.05 -4.66 0.83
CA GLN A 23 14.80 -5.52 1.76
C GLN A 23 15.26 -4.81 3.04
N MET A 24 14.67 -3.67 3.40
CA MET A 24 15.00 -2.92 4.61
C MET A 24 14.41 -3.58 5.87
N VAL A 25 13.26 -4.24 5.73
CA VAL A 25 12.58 -4.97 6.81
C VAL A 25 11.94 -6.27 6.29
N ARG A 26 11.70 -7.24 7.18
CA ARG A 26 11.05 -8.51 6.81
C ARG A 26 9.54 -8.42 6.73
N ASN A 27 8.94 -7.47 7.46
CA ASN A 27 7.49 -7.27 7.52
C ASN A 27 7.17 -5.77 7.62
N ALA A 28 6.10 -5.31 6.97
CA ALA A 28 5.63 -3.92 7.04
C ALA A 28 5.41 -3.41 8.47
N LYS A 29 5.02 -4.28 9.42
CA LYS A 29 4.88 -3.95 10.85
C LYS A 29 6.17 -3.41 11.46
N GLN A 30 7.33 -3.82 10.95
CA GLN A 30 8.64 -3.42 11.45
C GLN A 30 9.05 -2.03 10.94
N TRP A 31 8.35 -1.46 9.96
CA TRP A 31 8.66 -0.13 9.42
C TRP A 31 7.87 0.95 10.17
N PRO A 32 8.52 1.76 11.04
CA PRO A 32 7.81 2.74 11.85
C PRO A 32 7.32 3.95 11.04
N TRP A 33 7.88 4.21 9.86
CA TRP A 33 7.62 5.42 9.08
C TRP A 33 6.51 5.18 8.05
N SER A 34 5.46 4.47 8.46
CA SER A 34 4.25 4.27 7.68
C SER A 34 3.02 4.28 8.58
N SER A 35 1.86 4.61 8.02
CA SER A 35 0.58 4.52 8.73
C SER A 35 0.14 3.07 8.99
N TYR A 36 0.80 2.06 8.38
CA TYR A 36 0.40 0.66 8.45
C TYR A 36 0.18 0.17 9.88
N ARG A 37 1.06 0.52 10.82
CA ARG A 37 0.93 0.08 12.21
C ARG A 37 -0.37 0.57 12.86
N ALA A 38 -0.74 1.82 12.62
CA ALA A 38 -2.00 2.38 13.12
C ALA A 38 -3.21 1.78 12.39
N THR A 39 -3.14 1.68 11.05
CA THR A 39 -4.22 1.11 10.22
C THR A 39 -4.47 -0.36 10.58
N ALA A 40 -3.42 -1.14 10.83
CA ALA A 40 -3.48 -2.56 11.21
C ALA A 40 -3.81 -2.80 12.70
N GLY A 41 -3.91 -1.75 13.53
CA GLY A 41 -4.21 -1.88 14.95
C GLY A 41 -3.02 -2.31 15.83
N TYR A 42 -1.79 -2.15 15.35
CA TYR A 42 -0.56 -2.38 16.12
C TYR A 42 -0.06 -1.15 16.90
N ALA A 43 -0.67 0.01 16.67
CA ALA A 43 -0.37 1.27 17.35
C ALA A 43 -1.63 2.15 17.38
N ASP A 44 -1.63 3.12 18.29
CA ASP A 44 -2.69 4.12 18.33
C ASP A 44 -2.68 5.00 17.07
N LYS A 45 -3.87 5.36 16.61
CA LYS A 45 -4.06 6.21 15.43
C LYS A 45 -3.82 7.67 15.82
N PRO A 46 -2.85 8.37 15.20
CA PRO A 46 -2.71 9.81 15.38
C PRO A 46 -3.99 10.55 14.95
N PRO A 47 -4.35 11.68 15.59
CA PRO A 47 -5.55 12.44 15.22
C PRO A 47 -5.56 12.89 13.75
N CYS A 48 -4.39 13.14 13.16
CA CYS A 48 -4.23 13.54 11.76
C CYS A 48 -4.32 12.39 10.74
N LEU A 49 -4.48 11.13 11.19
CA LEU A 49 -4.55 9.96 10.32
C LEU A 49 -5.99 9.48 10.17
N THR A 50 -6.49 9.41 8.94
CA THR A 50 -7.77 8.80 8.59
C THR A 50 -7.55 7.38 8.08
N THR A 51 -8.15 6.39 8.76
CA THR A 51 -8.07 4.96 8.39
C THR A 51 -9.42 4.38 8.00
N ASP A 52 -10.50 5.14 8.20
CA ASP A 52 -11.86 4.61 8.16
C ASP A 52 -12.27 4.20 6.76
N TRP A 53 -11.92 5.01 5.74
CA TRP A 53 -12.18 4.68 4.34
C TRP A 53 -11.52 3.35 3.93
N ILE A 54 -10.22 3.19 4.20
CA ILE A 54 -9.50 1.98 3.74
C ILE A 54 -9.97 0.74 4.51
N LEU A 55 -10.34 0.87 5.78
CA LEU A 55 -10.85 -0.24 6.58
C LEU A 55 -12.30 -0.62 6.21
N ALA A 56 -13.12 0.34 5.78
CA ALA A 56 -14.49 0.10 5.34
C ALA A 56 -14.56 -0.86 4.15
N GLU A 57 -13.55 -0.86 3.28
CA GLU A 57 -13.44 -1.81 2.15
C GLU A 57 -13.31 -3.29 2.59
N PHE A 58 -12.90 -3.54 3.84
CA PHE A 58 -12.65 -4.90 4.32
C PHE A 58 -13.78 -5.44 5.21
N SER A 59 -14.37 -4.60 6.07
CA SER A 59 -15.48 -4.97 6.96
C SER A 59 -16.04 -3.74 7.69
N GLU A 60 -17.33 -3.78 8.04
CA GLU A 60 -17.94 -2.81 8.96
C GLU A 60 -17.38 -2.94 10.40
N SER A 61 -16.95 -4.15 10.79
CA SER A 61 -16.36 -4.37 12.11
C SER A 61 -14.88 -4.00 12.09
N LYS A 62 -14.50 -2.95 12.84
CA LYS A 62 -13.11 -2.47 12.93
C LYS A 62 -12.09 -3.60 13.14
N LYS A 63 -12.35 -4.52 14.07
CA LYS A 63 -11.44 -5.64 14.38
C LYS A 63 -11.30 -6.60 13.19
N GLN A 64 -12.40 -6.90 12.49
CA GLN A 64 -12.36 -7.74 11.30
C GLN A 64 -11.71 -7.04 10.12
N ALA A 65 -11.98 -5.75 9.94
CA ALA A 65 -11.37 -4.92 8.91
C ALA A 65 -9.85 -4.87 9.05
N GLN A 66 -9.34 -4.63 10.26
CA GLN A 66 -7.91 -4.64 10.54
C GLN A 66 -7.26 -5.99 10.22
N ARG A 67 -7.92 -7.10 10.59
CA ARG A 67 -7.44 -8.45 10.28
C ARG A 67 -7.35 -8.68 8.78
N ARG A 68 -8.46 -8.43 8.06
CA ARG A 68 -8.53 -8.61 6.59
C ARG A 68 -7.57 -7.68 5.85
N TYR A 69 -7.36 -6.45 6.34
CA TYR A 69 -6.35 -5.54 5.82
C TYR A 69 -4.93 -6.09 6.00
N CYS A 70 -4.61 -6.68 7.16
CA CYS A 70 -3.32 -7.36 7.37
C CYS A 70 -3.13 -8.51 6.38
N ASP A 71 -4.14 -9.36 6.23
CA ASP A 71 -4.11 -10.49 5.30
C ASP A 71 -3.91 -10.01 3.85
N PHE A 72 -4.60 -8.94 3.45
CA PHE A 72 -4.46 -8.31 2.14
C PHE A 72 -3.05 -7.77 1.88
N VAL A 73 -2.45 -7.09 2.86
CA VAL A 73 -1.06 -6.60 2.77
C VAL A 73 -0.07 -7.76 2.72
N ASP A 74 -0.24 -8.78 3.54
CA ASP A 74 0.64 -9.95 3.56
C ASP A 74 0.58 -10.74 2.24
N ALA A 75 -0.60 -10.86 1.64
CA ALA A 75 -0.77 -11.48 0.33
C ALA A 75 0.01 -10.75 -0.79
N GLY A 76 0.31 -9.45 -0.62
CA GLY A 76 1.07 -8.66 -1.57
C GLY A 76 2.60 -8.87 -1.52
N LYS A 77 3.15 -9.49 -0.47
CA LYS A 77 4.61 -9.65 -0.27
C LYS A 77 5.32 -10.37 -1.42
N ARG A 78 4.61 -11.29 -2.08
CA ARG A 78 5.14 -12.12 -3.19
C ARG A 78 4.57 -11.71 -4.55
N GLN A 79 3.76 -10.65 -4.58
CA GLN A 79 3.18 -10.20 -5.84
C GLN A 79 4.15 -9.27 -6.57
N PRO A 80 4.15 -9.28 -7.92
CA PRO A 80 4.86 -8.29 -8.69
C PRO A 80 4.44 -6.87 -8.30
N SER A 81 5.28 -5.91 -8.65
CA SER A 81 4.94 -4.51 -8.44
C SER A 81 3.73 -4.13 -9.29
N PRO A 82 2.74 -3.37 -8.77
CA PRO A 82 1.60 -2.92 -9.56
C PRO A 82 2.02 -2.06 -10.76
N TRP A 83 3.23 -1.48 -10.72
CA TRP A 83 3.84 -0.78 -11.87
C TRP A 83 3.96 -1.64 -13.13
N GLN A 84 4.04 -2.97 -13.00
CA GLN A 84 4.08 -3.88 -14.16
C GLN A 84 2.73 -4.01 -14.87
N GLN A 85 1.63 -3.70 -14.18
CA GLN A 85 0.27 -3.79 -14.71
C GLN A 85 -0.32 -2.40 -15.03
N LEU A 86 0.43 -1.33 -14.75
CA LEU A 86 -0.02 0.03 -14.98
C LEU A 86 -0.11 0.32 -16.48
N LYS A 87 -1.32 0.31 -17.02
CA LYS A 87 -1.62 0.95 -18.31
C LYS A 87 -2.02 2.40 -18.03
N ASN A 88 -1.34 3.36 -18.66
CA ASN A 88 -1.50 4.82 -18.53
C ASN A 88 -0.70 5.50 -17.40
N GLN A 89 0.63 5.30 -17.42
CA GLN A 89 1.68 6.22 -16.95
C GLN A 89 1.18 7.45 -16.15
N ILE A 90 1.12 7.33 -14.82
CA ILE A 90 1.05 8.51 -13.95
C ILE A 90 2.48 9.01 -13.83
N TYR A 91 2.91 9.81 -14.80
CA TYR A 91 4.21 10.46 -14.73
C TYR A 91 4.21 11.48 -13.58
N LEU A 92 5.16 11.32 -12.67
CA LEU A 92 5.54 12.37 -11.73
C LEU A 92 7.05 12.58 -11.85
N GLY A 93 7.42 13.60 -12.63
CA GLY A 93 8.79 13.91 -13.01
C GLY A 93 8.86 14.49 -14.43
N ASN A 94 9.86 15.33 -14.69
CA ASN A 94 10.10 15.91 -16.01
C ASN A 94 10.64 14.84 -16.98
N ASP A 95 10.47 15.05 -18.29
CA ASP A 95 10.73 14.06 -19.36
C ASP A 95 12.12 13.39 -19.29
N ASP A 96 13.13 14.08 -18.73
CA ASP A 96 14.49 13.57 -18.56
C ASP A 96 14.60 12.36 -17.60
N PHE A 97 13.75 12.29 -16.56
CA PHE A 97 13.78 11.18 -15.58
C PHE A 97 13.20 9.88 -16.17
N ILE A 98 12.25 10.01 -17.08
CA ILE A 98 11.55 8.88 -17.71
C ILE A 98 12.48 8.13 -18.66
N ASN A 99 13.26 8.88 -19.45
CA ASN A 99 14.22 8.31 -20.41
C ASN A 99 15.35 7.52 -19.73
N ALA A 100 15.73 7.89 -18.50
CA ALA A 100 16.75 7.16 -17.74
C ALA A 100 16.27 5.80 -17.21
N VAL A 101 14.97 5.61 -16.99
CA VAL A 101 14.39 4.38 -16.42
C VAL A 101 13.99 3.38 -17.50
N GLN A 102 13.68 3.82 -18.72
CA GLN A 102 13.37 2.95 -19.86
C GLN A 102 14.63 2.47 -20.62
N GLY A 103 15.79 3.06 -20.33
CA GLY A 103 17.07 2.69 -20.95
C GLY A 103 17.88 1.71 -20.11
N LYS A 104 17.50 0.43 -20.10
CA LYS A 104 18.40 -0.74 -20.05
C LYS A 104 17.67 -2.05 -20.35
#